data_AF-W9GZD4-F1
#
_entry.id   AF-W9GZD4-F1
#
_cell.length_a   1.000
_cell.length_b   1.000
_cell.length_c   1.000
_cell.angle_alpha   90.00
_cell.angle_beta   90.00
_cell.angle_gamma   90.00
#
_symmetry.space_group_name_H-M   'P 1'
#
loop_
_entity.id
_entity.type
_entity.pdbx_description
1 polymer ?
#
loop_
_entity_poly.entity_id
_entity_poly.type
_entity_poly.pdbx_seq_one_letter_code
_entity_poly.pdbx_strand_id
1 'polypeptide(L)'
;MGRLRPLPPILPLIVYHSEAEWRIPLDFAASYGLADETLRPYLLDFPYSLVDLGRIDDGRLSREEVLRIGLLILKHGSRDGDPREILLKLGRIAAGLGFGDLVAMVRYIMVEGDETDVAMVRDMLREVTPNQETKVMGAALDAYKAEWKAEGIEIGVTKGQAKGKADILTRQLRRRFGSIPESASRKVVTASDDQLNTWAENILDAATLEDVFAEPRTN
;
A
#
# COMPACT_ATOMS: atom_id res chain seq x y z
N MET A 1 20.86 31.51 13.54
CA MET A 1 19.39 31.46 13.39
C MET A 1 19.05 30.25 12.55
N GLY A 2 18.42 29.23 13.12
CA GLY A 2 17.99 28.05 12.37
C GLY A 2 16.88 28.43 11.39
N ARG A 3 17.04 28.07 10.12
CA ARG A 3 16.06 28.35 9.07
C ARG A 3 14.86 27.41 9.32
N LEU A 4 13.70 27.97 9.70
CA LEU A 4 12.48 27.18 9.86
C LEU A 4 12.19 26.45 8.53
N ARG A 5 12.17 25.12 8.57
CA ARG A 5 11.75 24.33 7.40
C ARG A 5 10.24 24.52 7.24
N PRO A 6 9.76 24.84 6.03
CA PRO A 6 8.32 24.90 5.79
C PRO A 6 7.72 23.51 6.05
N LEU A 7 6.58 23.48 6.73
CA LEU A 7 5.82 22.25 6.93
C LEU A 7 5.24 21.80 5.58
N PRO A 8 5.18 20.48 5.31
CA PRO A 8 4.52 19.98 4.12
C PRO A 8 3.03 20.32 4.15
N PRO A 9 2.40 20.58 2.99
CA PRO A 9 0.97 20.80 2.93
C PRO A 9 0.21 19.53 3.34
N ILE A 10 -0.91 19.70 4.05
CA ILE A 10 -1.83 18.63 4.41
C ILE A 10 -3.06 18.77 3.52
N LEU A 11 -3.40 17.72 2.78
CA LEU A 11 -4.62 17.65 1.97
C LEU A 11 -5.54 16.57 2.54
N PRO A 12 -6.61 16.97 3.26
CA PRO A 12 -7.56 16.00 3.79
C PRO A 12 -8.53 15.55 2.69
N LEU A 13 -8.73 14.24 2.62
CA LEU A 13 -9.62 13.59 1.66
C LEU A 13 -10.53 12.63 2.44
N ILE A 14 -11.84 12.75 2.21
CA ILE A 14 -12.84 11.82 2.71
C ILE A 14 -13.38 11.02 1.52
N VAL A 15 -13.27 9.69 1.59
CA VAL A 15 -13.93 8.79 0.65
C VAL A 15 -15.22 8.30 1.31
N TYR A 16 -16.35 8.66 0.74
CA TYR A 16 -17.68 8.35 1.25
C TYR A 16 -18.40 7.37 0.34
N HIS A 17 -19.06 6.37 0.92
CA HIS A 17 -19.64 5.24 0.17
C HIS A 17 -20.95 4.71 0.78
N SER A 18 -21.62 5.52 1.60
CA SER A 18 -22.92 5.13 2.18
C SER A 18 -24.08 5.52 1.26
N GLU A 19 -25.20 4.82 1.40
CA GLU A 19 -26.45 5.12 0.68
C GLU A 19 -27.09 6.44 1.14
N ALA A 20 -26.80 6.88 2.36
CA ALA A 20 -27.31 8.14 2.88
C ALA A 20 -26.66 9.33 2.16
N GLU A 21 -27.39 10.40 1.93
CA GLU A 21 -26.81 11.63 1.40
C GLU A 21 -25.80 12.23 2.40
N TRP A 22 -24.65 12.69 1.91
CA TRP A 22 -23.68 13.41 2.72
C TRP A 22 -24.25 14.75 3.20
N ARG A 23 -24.30 14.96 4.51
CA ARG A 23 -24.86 16.17 5.14
C ARG A 23 -23.88 16.96 6.00
N ILE A 24 -22.64 16.53 6.09
CA ILE A 24 -21.60 17.18 6.89
C ILE A 24 -20.98 18.34 6.06
N PRO A 25 -20.79 19.55 6.62
CA PRO A 25 -20.13 20.65 5.91
C PRO A 25 -18.70 20.28 5.46
N LEU A 26 -18.26 20.75 4.29
CA LEU A 26 -16.89 20.48 3.77
C LEU A 26 -15.75 21.24 4.47
N ASP A 27 -16.05 21.73 5.67
CA ASP A 27 -15.18 22.49 6.55
C ASP A 27 -15.17 21.80 7.92
N PHE A 28 -13.97 21.53 8.44
CA PHE A 28 -13.84 20.81 9.70
C PHE A 28 -14.40 21.60 10.88
N ALA A 29 -14.17 22.91 10.97
CA ALA A 29 -14.67 23.73 12.07
C ALA A 29 -16.20 23.67 12.18
N ALA A 30 -16.91 23.77 11.05
CA ALA A 30 -18.35 23.63 10.96
C ALA A 30 -18.84 22.20 11.24
N SER A 31 -17.99 21.18 11.10
CA SER A 31 -18.32 19.78 11.32
C SER A 31 -18.25 19.35 12.79
N TYR A 32 -17.47 20.04 13.64
CA TYR A 32 -17.28 19.64 15.03
C TYR A 32 -18.50 19.87 15.94
N GLY A 33 -19.49 20.66 15.51
CA GLY A 33 -20.71 20.90 16.29
C GLY A 33 -20.41 21.50 17.67
N LEU A 34 -19.53 22.51 17.73
CA LEU A 34 -19.04 23.07 18.99
C LEU A 34 -20.18 23.64 19.84
N ALA A 35 -20.28 23.16 21.08
CA ALA A 35 -21.14 23.77 22.10
C ALA A 35 -20.45 24.95 22.79
N ASP A 36 -19.11 24.98 22.80
CA ASP A 36 -18.27 26.00 23.41
C ASP A 36 -17.32 26.61 22.37
N GLU A 37 -17.58 27.87 22.00
CA GLU A 37 -16.79 28.62 21.01
C GLU A 37 -15.35 28.90 21.49
N THR A 38 -15.04 28.78 22.78
CA THR A 38 -13.67 28.99 23.29
C THR A 38 -12.67 27.96 22.77
N LEU A 39 -13.16 26.78 22.33
CA LEU A 39 -12.33 25.72 21.78
C LEU A 39 -11.95 25.95 20.31
N ARG A 40 -12.60 26.89 19.62
CA ARG A 40 -12.41 27.14 18.18
C ARG A 40 -10.96 27.34 17.74
N PRO A 41 -10.09 28.08 18.48
CA PRO A 41 -8.69 28.28 18.08
C PRO A 41 -7.81 27.03 18.11
N TYR A 42 -8.28 25.94 18.73
CA TYR A 42 -7.52 24.69 18.88
C TYR A 42 -7.92 23.62 17.85
N LEU A 43 -8.89 23.90 16.98
CA LEU A 43 -9.39 22.96 15.99
C LEU A 43 -8.62 23.04 14.68
N LEU A 44 -8.67 21.95 13.94
CA LEU A 44 -8.25 21.94 12.54
C LEU A 44 -9.33 22.67 11.73
N ASP A 45 -9.01 23.88 11.29
CA ASP A 45 -9.92 24.75 10.55
C ASP A 45 -9.43 24.90 9.09
N PHE A 46 -9.58 23.83 8.32
CA PHE A 46 -9.29 23.81 6.89
C PHE A 46 -10.37 23.03 6.12
N PRO A 47 -10.58 23.36 4.82
CA PRO A 47 -11.47 22.61 3.97
C PRO A 47 -10.92 21.20 3.70
N TYR A 48 -11.82 20.27 3.40
CA TYR A 48 -11.45 18.94 2.93
C TYR A 48 -12.14 18.59 1.61
N SER A 49 -11.51 17.71 0.85
CA SER A 49 -12.10 17.16 -0.37
C SER A 49 -12.98 15.97 -0.04
N LEU A 50 -14.22 15.95 -0.53
CA LEU A 50 -15.11 14.80 -0.44
C LEU A 50 -15.15 14.08 -1.79
N VAL A 51 -14.89 12.78 -1.77
CA VAL A 51 -15.12 11.86 -2.87
C VAL A 51 -16.28 10.94 -2.49
N ASP A 52 -17.46 11.27 -2.99
CA ASP A 52 -18.67 10.47 -2.82
C ASP A 52 -18.75 9.44 -3.94
N LEU A 53 -18.45 8.17 -3.63
CA LEU A 53 -18.46 7.07 -4.59
C LEU A 53 -19.86 6.83 -5.16
N GLY A 54 -20.92 7.12 -4.40
CA GLY A 54 -22.30 6.99 -4.84
C GLY A 54 -22.63 7.87 -6.05
N ARG A 55 -21.91 8.99 -6.21
CA ARG A 55 -22.10 9.96 -7.29
C ARG A 55 -21.20 9.75 -8.52
N ILE A 56 -20.28 8.79 -8.46
CA ILE A 56 -19.31 8.54 -9.52
C ILE A 56 -19.72 7.28 -10.28
N ASP A 57 -19.79 7.35 -11.62
CA ASP A 57 -20.06 6.18 -12.45
C ASP A 57 -19.02 5.07 -12.22
N ASP A 58 -19.46 3.82 -12.22
CA ASP A 58 -18.63 2.65 -11.88
C ASP A 58 -17.32 2.58 -12.68
N GLY A 59 -17.38 2.82 -13.99
CA GLY A 59 -16.19 2.82 -14.87
C GLY A 59 -15.24 4.00 -14.66
N ARG A 60 -15.68 5.04 -13.95
CA ARG A 60 -14.91 6.28 -13.69
C ARG A 60 -14.31 6.33 -12.28
N LEU A 61 -14.57 5.34 -11.44
CA LEU A 61 -14.02 5.27 -10.08
C LEU A 61 -12.49 5.28 -10.06
N SER A 62 -11.85 4.58 -11.01
CA SER A 62 -10.40 4.61 -11.19
C SER A 62 -10.04 4.21 -12.63
N ARG A 63 -8.85 4.63 -13.08
CA ARG A 63 -8.21 4.15 -14.32
C ARG A 63 -7.43 2.85 -14.12
N GLU A 64 -7.02 2.58 -12.89
CA GLU A 64 -6.36 1.34 -12.49
C GLU A 64 -7.43 0.34 -12.03
N GLU A 65 -7.35 -0.88 -12.56
CA GLU A 65 -8.39 -1.91 -12.46
C GLU A 65 -8.56 -2.42 -11.03
N VAL A 66 -7.47 -2.71 -10.30
CA VAL A 66 -7.55 -3.20 -8.91
C VAL A 66 -8.21 -2.19 -7.99
N LEU A 67 -7.79 -0.92 -8.08
CA LEU A 67 -8.35 0.17 -7.30
C LEU A 67 -9.82 0.39 -7.68
N ARG A 68 -10.16 0.31 -8.98
CA ARG A 68 -11.56 0.42 -9.41
C ARG A 68 -12.42 -0.68 -8.77
N ILE A 69 -11.94 -1.92 -8.75
CA ILE A 69 -12.62 -3.03 -8.07
C ILE A 69 -12.74 -2.78 -6.56
N GLY A 70 -11.68 -2.36 -5.89
CA GLY A 70 -11.73 -2.04 -4.45
C GLY A 70 -12.77 -0.95 -4.15
N LEU A 71 -12.84 0.10 -4.97
CA LEU A 71 -13.84 1.15 -4.84
C LEU A 71 -15.26 0.66 -5.17
N LEU A 72 -15.44 -0.27 -6.11
CA LEU A 72 -16.73 -0.90 -6.39
C LEU A 72 -17.22 -1.72 -5.20
N ILE A 73 -16.33 -2.48 -4.56
CA ILE A 73 -16.64 -3.24 -3.35
C ILE A 73 -17.05 -2.30 -2.22
N LEU A 74 -16.37 -1.16 -2.03
CA LEU A 74 -16.79 -0.17 -1.04
C LEU A 74 -18.14 0.48 -1.38
N LYS A 75 -18.35 0.83 -2.65
CA LYS A 75 -19.56 1.51 -3.14
C LYS A 75 -20.80 0.63 -3.08
N HIS A 76 -20.67 -0.64 -3.44
CA HIS A 76 -21.80 -1.56 -3.61
C HIS A 76 -21.85 -2.65 -2.54
N GLY A 77 -20.82 -2.79 -1.72
CA GLY A 77 -20.78 -3.70 -0.60
C GLY A 77 -21.70 -3.21 0.51
N SER A 78 -22.46 -4.13 1.08
CA SER A 78 -23.28 -3.90 2.26
C SER A 78 -22.82 -4.87 3.36
N ARG A 79 -22.73 -4.37 4.60
CA ARG A 79 -22.42 -5.22 5.77
C ARG A 79 -23.55 -6.19 6.11
N ASP A 80 -24.78 -5.84 5.76
CA ASP A 80 -25.98 -6.58 6.14
C ASP A 80 -26.64 -7.33 4.96
N GLY A 81 -26.07 -7.22 3.75
CA GLY A 81 -26.57 -7.89 2.55
C GLY A 81 -26.06 -9.32 2.42
N ASP A 82 -26.79 -10.17 1.69
CA ASP A 82 -26.32 -11.52 1.36
C ASP A 82 -25.03 -11.45 0.52
N PRO A 83 -23.91 -12.03 1.01
CA PRO A 83 -22.65 -12.04 0.28
C PRO A 83 -22.78 -12.59 -1.15
N ARG A 84 -23.66 -13.58 -1.39
CA ARG A 84 -23.87 -14.15 -2.73
C ARG A 84 -24.50 -13.14 -3.69
N GLU A 85 -25.50 -12.40 -3.22
CA GLU A 85 -26.17 -11.37 -4.01
C GLU A 85 -25.22 -10.20 -4.32
N ILE A 86 -24.45 -9.77 -3.32
CA ILE A 86 -23.42 -8.73 -3.48
C ILE A 86 -22.38 -9.17 -4.50
N LEU A 87 -21.87 -10.41 -4.37
CA LEU A 87 -20.87 -10.96 -5.29
C LEU A 87 -21.40 -11.04 -6.72
N LEU A 88 -22.65 -11.50 -6.92
CA LEU A 88 -23.29 -11.54 -8.23
C LEU A 88 -23.48 -10.13 -8.82
N LYS A 89 -23.91 -9.16 -8.02
CA LYS A 89 -24.04 -7.76 -8.44
C LYS A 89 -22.71 -7.20 -8.90
N LEU A 90 -21.67 -7.33 -8.07
CA LEU A 90 -20.31 -6.87 -8.38
C LEU A 90 -19.75 -7.57 -9.63
N GLY A 91 -19.96 -8.89 -9.75
CA GLY A 91 -19.53 -9.68 -10.90
C GLY A 91 -20.13 -9.17 -12.21
N ARG A 92 -21.44 -8.87 -12.23
CA ARG A 92 -22.13 -8.28 -13.39
C ARG A 92 -21.57 -6.91 -13.76
N ILE A 93 -21.30 -6.06 -12.75
CA ILE A 93 -20.71 -4.74 -12.98
C ILE A 93 -19.30 -4.89 -13.59
N ALA A 94 -18.43 -5.70 -12.97
CA ALA A 94 -17.07 -5.92 -13.44
C ALA A 94 -17.04 -6.49 -14.87
N ALA A 95 -17.89 -7.49 -15.16
CA ALA A 95 -18.02 -8.03 -16.52
C ALA A 95 -18.50 -6.99 -17.55
N GLY A 96 -19.40 -6.08 -17.14
CA GLY A 96 -19.86 -4.97 -17.97
C GLY A 96 -18.81 -3.90 -18.23
N LEU A 97 -17.86 -3.72 -17.31
CA LEU A 97 -16.71 -2.82 -17.48
C LEU A 97 -15.64 -3.42 -18.40
N GLY A 98 -15.38 -4.72 -18.28
CA GLY A 98 -14.50 -5.44 -19.19
C GLY A 98 -13.92 -6.73 -18.61
N PHE A 99 -13.23 -7.48 -19.47
CA PHE A 99 -12.56 -8.73 -19.07
C PHE A 99 -11.46 -8.48 -18.01
N GLY A 100 -10.72 -7.37 -18.13
CA GLY A 100 -9.67 -6.99 -17.17
C GLY A 100 -10.25 -6.76 -15.77
N ASP A 101 -11.33 -5.98 -15.65
CA ASP A 101 -12.02 -5.76 -14.37
C ASP A 101 -12.55 -7.04 -13.74
N LEU A 102 -13.15 -7.93 -14.53
CA LEU A 102 -13.64 -9.20 -14.01
C LEU A 102 -12.48 -10.08 -13.50
N VAL A 103 -11.36 -10.12 -14.22
CA VAL A 103 -10.14 -10.82 -13.78
C VAL A 103 -9.57 -10.18 -12.51
N ALA A 104 -9.51 -8.84 -12.44
CA ALA A 104 -9.05 -8.10 -11.28
C ALA A 104 -9.92 -8.35 -10.04
N MET A 105 -11.24 -8.46 -10.23
CA MET A 105 -12.19 -8.78 -9.17
C MET A 105 -11.99 -10.20 -8.64
N VAL A 106 -11.87 -11.18 -9.54
CA VAL A 106 -11.60 -12.58 -9.16
C VAL A 106 -10.28 -12.67 -8.40
N ARG A 107 -9.22 -12.02 -8.89
CA ARG A 107 -7.92 -11.97 -8.20
C ARG A 107 -8.06 -11.36 -6.81
N TYR A 108 -8.74 -10.22 -6.68
CA TYR A 108 -8.89 -9.51 -5.40
C TYR A 108 -9.52 -10.40 -4.31
N ILE A 109 -10.55 -11.16 -4.66
CA ILE A 109 -11.23 -12.07 -3.71
C ILE A 109 -10.37 -13.29 -3.40
N MET A 110 -9.68 -13.83 -4.41
CA MET A 110 -8.92 -15.08 -4.26
C MET A 110 -7.60 -14.94 -3.52
N VAL A 111 -7.05 -13.73 -3.34
CA VAL A 111 -5.74 -13.53 -2.67
C VAL A 111 -5.76 -14.07 -1.24
N GLU A 112 -6.84 -13.81 -0.49
CA GLU A 112 -7.01 -14.28 0.89
C GLU A 112 -8.21 -15.22 1.07
N GLY A 113 -8.92 -15.52 -0.03
CA GLY A 113 -10.14 -16.32 0.00
C GLY A 113 -9.90 -17.80 0.28
N ASP A 114 -10.84 -18.42 0.98
CA ASP A 114 -10.82 -19.85 1.28
C ASP A 114 -11.55 -20.68 0.20
N GLU A 115 -11.72 -21.98 0.43
CA GLU A 115 -12.41 -22.88 -0.51
C GLU A 115 -13.88 -22.46 -0.75
N THR A 116 -14.53 -21.85 0.24
CA THR A 116 -15.90 -21.34 0.16
C THR A 116 -15.96 -20.14 -0.78
N ASP A 117 -15.03 -19.20 -0.64
CA ASP A 117 -14.95 -18.02 -1.52
C ASP A 117 -14.72 -18.43 -2.98
N VAL A 118 -13.83 -19.40 -3.20
CA VAL A 118 -13.56 -19.95 -4.54
C VAL A 118 -14.82 -20.59 -5.14
N ALA A 119 -15.61 -21.31 -4.34
CA ALA A 119 -16.87 -21.88 -4.80
C ALA A 119 -17.89 -20.79 -5.16
N MET A 120 -18.02 -19.74 -4.35
CA MET A 120 -18.92 -18.61 -4.62
C MET A 120 -18.52 -17.85 -5.89
N VAL A 121 -17.22 -17.60 -6.09
CA VAL A 121 -16.69 -16.94 -7.29
C VAL A 121 -16.96 -17.80 -8.53
N ARG A 122 -16.73 -19.11 -8.44
CA ARG A 122 -17.03 -20.05 -9.52
C ARG A 122 -18.51 -20.01 -9.91
N ASP A 123 -19.40 -20.07 -8.93
CA ASP A 123 -20.83 -19.97 -9.18
C ASP A 123 -21.22 -18.64 -9.82
N MET A 124 -20.67 -17.53 -9.31
CA MET A 124 -20.87 -16.20 -9.90
C MET A 124 -20.41 -16.17 -11.36
N LEU A 125 -19.23 -16.69 -11.68
CA LEU A 125 -18.71 -16.70 -13.05
C LEU A 125 -19.56 -17.54 -14.01
N ARG A 126 -20.18 -18.63 -13.53
CA ARG A 126 -21.13 -19.42 -14.33
C ARG A 126 -22.36 -18.64 -14.71
N GLU A 127 -22.86 -17.81 -13.80
CA GLU A 127 -24.02 -16.95 -14.04
C GLU A 127 -23.67 -15.74 -14.91
N VAL A 128 -22.56 -15.07 -14.63
CA VAL A 128 -22.19 -13.79 -15.26
C VAL A 128 -21.52 -13.99 -16.62
N THR A 129 -20.67 -15.00 -16.74
CA THR A 129 -19.90 -15.30 -17.96
C THR A 129 -19.97 -16.78 -18.34
N PRO A 130 -21.13 -17.27 -18.81
CA PRO A 130 -21.30 -18.67 -19.18
C PRO A 130 -20.20 -19.12 -20.15
N ASN A 131 -19.61 -20.28 -19.88
CA ASN A 131 -18.53 -20.89 -20.66
C ASN A 131 -17.17 -20.15 -20.66
N GLN A 132 -16.99 -19.10 -19.87
CA GLN A 132 -15.69 -18.41 -19.73
C GLN A 132 -15.05 -18.54 -18.35
N GLU A 133 -15.67 -19.26 -17.41
CA GLU A 133 -15.18 -19.48 -16.03
C GLU A 133 -13.70 -19.86 -16.00
N THR A 134 -13.31 -20.95 -16.69
CA THR A 134 -11.93 -21.43 -16.73
C THR A 134 -10.95 -20.39 -17.27
N LYS A 135 -11.38 -19.59 -18.24
CA LYS A 135 -10.55 -18.56 -18.86
C LYS A 135 -10.31 -17.41 -17.89
N VAL A 136 -11.36 -16.93 -17.22
CA VAL A 136 -11.26 -15.84 -16.23
C VAL A 136 -10.43 -16.30 -15.03
N MET A 137 -10.71 -17.49 -14.49
CA MET A 137 -9.96 -18.07 -13.37
C MET A 137 -8.48 -18.28 -13.71
N GLY A 138 -8.18 -18.78 -14.91
CA GLY A 138 -6.81 -18.93 -15.39
C GLY A 138 -6.07 -17.60 -15.51
N ALA A 139 -6.72 -16.59 -16.10
CA ALA A 139 -6.14 -15.26 -16.22
C ALA A 139 -5.88 -14.60 -14.86
N ALA A 140 -6.79 -14.75 -13.88
CA ALA A 140 -6.59 -14.25 -12.52
C ALA A 140 -5.40 -14.93 -11.83
N LEU A 141 -5.27 -16.26 -11.98
CA LEU A 141 -4.15 -17.01 -11.43
C LEU A 141 -2.81 -16.62 -12.09
N ASP A 142 -2.79 -16.41 -13.39
CA ASP A 142 -1.58 -16.00 -14.12
C ASP A 142 -1.14 -14.58 -13.73
N ALA A 143 -2.09 -13.66 -13.59
CA ALA A 143 -1.83 -12.30 -13.10
C ALA A 143 -1.24 -12.32 -11.68
N TYR A 144 -1.84 -13.12 -10.78
CA TYR A 144 -1.33 -13.31 -9.42
C TYR A 144 0.10 -13.87 -9.41
N LYS A 145 0.38 -14.92 -10.20
CA LYS A 145 1.74 -15.47 -10.30
C LYS A 145 2.75 -14.46 -10.81
N ALA A 146 2.37 -13.60 -11.76
CA ALA A 146 3.24 -12.58 -12.30
C ALA A 146 3.62 -11.53 -11.23
N GLU A 147 2.65 -11.06 -10.45
CA GLU A 147 2.86 -10.13 -9.34
C GLU A 147 3.77 -10.72 -8.26
N TRP A 148 3.48 -11.93 -7.78
CA TRP A 148 4.29 -12.61 -6.77
C TRP A 148 5.71 -12.88 -7.24
N LYS A 149 5.89 -13.21 -8.51
CA LYS A 149 7.23 -13.36 -9.09
C LYS A 149 7.98 -12.03 -9.12
N ALA A 150 7.31 -10.93 -9.49
CA ALA A 150 7.91 -9.61 -9.52
C ALA A 150 8.35 -9.18 -8.11
N GLU A 151 7.47 -9.30 -7.12
CA GLU A 151 7.76 -8.99 -5.72
C GLU A 151 8.90 -9.87 -5.18
N GLY A 152 8.87 -11.18 -5.46
CA GLY A 152 9.94 -12.09 -5.05
C GLY A 152 11.31 -11.75 -5.65
N ILE A 153 11.33 -11.30 -6.92
CA ILE A 153 12.56 -10.81 -7.58
C ILE A 153 13.03 -9.53 -6.90
N GLU A 154 12.15 -8.56 -6.65
CA GLU A 154 12.49 -7.29 -6.01
C GLU A 154 13.05 -7.49 -4.60
N ILE A 155 12.40 -8.33 -3.78
CA ILE A 155 12.89 -8.71 -2.46
C ILE A 155 14.26 -9.41 -2.58
N GLY A 156 14.41 -10.31 -3.56
CA GLY A 156 15.66 -11.02 -3.80
C GLY A 156 16.81 -10.10 -4.20
N VAL A 157 16.56 -9.14 -5.09
CA VAL A 157 17.52 -8.13 -5.53
C VAL A 157 17.91 -7.23 -4.36
N THR A 158 16.93 -6.71 -3.62
CA THR A 158 17.17 -5.82 -2.47
C THR A 158 17.99 -6.53 -1.39
N LYS A 159 17.60 -7.76 -1.01
CA LYS A 159 18.37 -8.57 -0.05
C LYS A 159 19.76 -8.92 -0.55
N GLY A 160 19.90 -9.24 -1.85
CA GLY A 160 21.17 -9.55 -2.48
C GLY A 160 22.14 -8.36 -2.48
N GLN A 161 21.64 -7.16 -2.78
CA GLN A 161 22.40 -5.92 -2.76
C GLN A 161 22.87 -5.58 -1.33
N ALA A 162 21.96 -5.61 -0.35
CA ALA A 162 22.30 -5.34 1.05
C ALA A 162 23.34 -6.35 1.58
N LYS A 163 23.18 -7.64 1.28
CA LYS A 163 24.16 -8.67 1.65
C LYS A 163 25.52 -8.42 0.98
N GLY A 164 25.54 -8.08 -0.31
CA GLY A 164 26.77 -7.76 -1.03
C GLY A 164 27.50 -6.55 -0.43
N LYS A 165 26.77 -5.49 -0.08
CA LYS A 165 27.35 -4.32 0.61
C LYS A 165 27.91 -4.69 1.98
N ALA A 166 27.17 -5.46 2.78
CA ALA A 166 27.61 -5.93 4.09
C ALA A 166 28.88 -6.79 3.99
N ASP A 167 28.96 -7.71 3.02
CA ASP A 167 30.12 -8.56 2.78
C ASP A 167 31.36 -7.73 2.38
N ILE A 168 31.19 -6.75 1.49
CA ILE A 168 32.27 -5.84 1.08
C ILE A 168 32.74 -4.98 2.25
N LEU A 169 31.81 -4.34 2.98
CA LEU A 169 32.14 -3.49 4.12
C LEU A 169 32.86 -4.29 5.20
N THR A 170 32.41 -5.52 5.49
CA THR A 170 33.09 -6.42 6.44
C THR A 170 34.54 -6.71 6.02
N ARG A 171 34.80 -6.95 4.73
CA ARG A 171 36.15 -7.16 4.20
C ARG A 171 37.01 -5.91 4.30
N GLN A 172 36.44 -4.73 4.03
CA GLN A 172 37.16 -3.46 4.14
C GLN A 172 37.50 -3.14 5.61
N LEU A 173 36.55 -3.31 6.52
CA LEU A 173 36.75 -3.13 7.95
C LEU A 173 37.87 -4.05 8.46
N ARG A 174 37.85 -5.33 8.06
CA ARG A 174 38.92 -6.27 8.43
C ARG A 174 40.28 -5.89 7.86
N ARG A 175 40.32 -5.35 6.64
CA ARG A 175 41.57 -4.91 6.00
C ARG A 175 42.15 -3.67 6.67
N ARG A 176 41.31 -2.74 7.13
CA ARG A 176 41.74 -1.47 7.73
C ARG A 176 42.05 -1.57 9.21
N PHE A 177 41.24 -2.32 9.96
CA PHE A 177 41.31 -2.39 11.42
C PHE A 177 41.75 -3.76 11.96
N GLY A 178 41.99 -4.75 11.09
CA GLY A 178 42.36 -6.11 11.49
C GLY A 178 41.18 -6.96 11.94
N SER A 179 41.31 -7.69 13.04
CA SER A 179 40.20 -8.47 13.59
C SER A 179 39.09 -7.55 14.11
N ILE A 180 37.91 -7.60 13.50
CA ILE A 180 36.74 -6.87 14.00
C ILE A 180 35.99 -7.67 15.07
N PRO A 181 35.46 -7.03 16.12
CA PRO A 181 34.59 -7.69 17.10
C PRO A 181 33.35 -8.33 16.46
N GLU A 182 32.83 -9.38 17.07
CA GLU A 182 31.62 -10.06 16.60
C GLU A 182 30.38 -9.15 16.66
N SER A 183 30.35 -8.21 17.60
CA SER A 183 29.31 -7.18 17.68
C SER A 183 29.29 -6.26 16.46
N ALA A 184 30.47 -5.87 15.95
CA ALA A 184 30.60 -5.06 14.73
C ALA A 184 30.20 -5.86 13.48
N SER A 185 30.59 -7.14 13.41
CA SER A 185 30.17 -8.03 12.32
C SER A 185 28.65 -8.20 12.27
N ARG A 186 28.00 -8.40 13.43
CA ARG A 186 26.54 -8.48 13.53
C ARG A 186 25.87 -7.17 13.11
N LYS A 187 26.38 -6.02 13.56
CA LYS A 187 25.87 -4.70 13.14
C LYS A 187 25.85 -4.53 11.62
N VAL A 188 26.91 -4.94 10.92
CA VAL A 188 27.01 -4.85 9.46
C VAL A 188 26.01 -5.79 8.75
N VAL A 189 25.85 -7.02 9.24
CA VAL A 189 24.95 -7.99 8.61
C VAL A 189 23.47 -7.62 8.75
N THR A 190 23.09 -6.95 9.83
CA THR A 190 21.68 -6.56 10.10
C THR A 190 21.36 -5.11 9.73
N ALA A 191 22.31 -4.38 9.15
CA ALA A 191 22.13 -2.97 8.82
C ALA A 191 21.19 -2.77 7.62
N SER A 192 20.49 -1.65 7.65
CA SER A 192 19.74 -1.16 6.49
C SER A 192 20.68 -0.74 5.36
N ASP A 193 20.15 -0.65 4.14
CA ASP A 193 20.93 -0.23 2.97
C ASP A 193 21.56 1.16 3.17
N ASP A 194 20.82 2.10 3.75
CA ASP A 194 21.29 3.46 4.04
C ASP A 194 22.44 3.49 5.06
N GLN A 195 22.35 2.66 6.10
CA GLN A 195 23.43 2.50 7.07
C GLN A 195 24.68 1.90 6.43
N LEU A 196 24.52 0.88 5.58
CA LEU A 196 25.63 0.27 4.85
C LEU A 196 26.31 1.27 3.90
N ASN A 197 25.55 2.10 3.20
CA ASN A 197 26.08 3.16 2.33
C ASN A 197 26.85 4.20 3.15
N THR A 198 26.25 4.69 4.24
CA THR A 198 26.87 5.66 5.14
C THR A 198 28.20 5.14 5.70
N TRP A 199 28.22 3.90 6.18
CA TRP A 199 29.44 3.30 6.73
C TRP A 199 30.50 3.00 5.67
N ALA A 200 30.09 2.69 4.43
CA ALA A 200 30.99 2.53 3.30
C ALA A 200 31.67 3.86 2.87
N GLU A 201 31.04 5.00 3.14
CA GLU A 201 31.65 6.32 2.97
C GLU A 201 32.55 6.66 4.18
N ASN A 202 32.04 6.50 5.41
CA ASN A 202 32.76 6.81 6.64
C ASN A 202 34.08 6.04 6.77
N ILE A 203 34.15 4.82 6.23
CA ILE A 203 35.36 3.99 6.29
C ILE A 203 36.57 4.61 5.58
N LEU A 204 36.39 5.60 4.71
CA LEU A 204 37.50 6.26 4.03
C LEU A 204 38.25 7.19 4.98
N ASP A 205 37.53 7.92 5.85
CA ASP A 205 38.08 8.99 6.68
C ASP A 205 38.16 8.65 8.18
N ALA A 206 37.40 7.66 8.66
CA ALA A 206 37.31 7.28 10.07
C ALA A 206 38.68 6.93 10.69
N ALA A 207 39.02 7.35 11.91
CA ALA A 207 40.28 6.94 12.55
C ALA A 207 40.13 5.59 13.29
N THR A 208 38.92 5.30 13.76
CA THR A 208 38.58 4.12 14.57
C THR A 208 37.38 3.37 14.00
N LEU A 209 37.12 2.17 14.52
CA LEU A 209 35.95 1.38 14.14
C LEU A 209 34.65 2.07 14.57
N GLU A 210 34.67 2.73 15.71
CA GLU A 210 33.56 3.52 16.26
C GLU A 210 33.21 4.69 15.34
N ASP A 211 34.20 5.37 14.76
CA ASP A 211 33.98 6.48 13.83
C ASP A 211 33.26 6.04 12.54
N VAL A 212 33.49 4.79 12.09
CA VAL A 212 32.77 4.24 10.93
C VAL A 212 31.27 4.13 11.21
N PHE A 213 30.93 3.65 12.40
CA PHE A 213 29.55 3.40 12.82
C PHE A 213 28.85 4.62 13.41
N ALA A 214 29.51 5.78 13.47
CA ALA A 214 28.93 7.00 13.97
C ALA A 214 27.82 7.50 13.03
N GLU A 215 26.68 7.89 13.59
CA GLU A 215 25.63 8.55 12.81
C GLU A 215 26.08 9.96 12.39
N PRO A 216 25.65 10.45 11.21
CA PRO A 216 25.95 11.80 10.78
C PRO A 216 25.46 12.78 11.84
N ARG A 217 26.37 13.62 12.36
CA ARG A 217 25.99 14.74 13.23
C ARG A 217 25.11 15.66 12.39
N THR A 218 23.80 15.61 12.63
CA THR A 218 22.84 16.53 12.04
C THR A 218 23.13 17.91 12.62
N ASN A 219 23.83 18.74 11.85
CA ASN A 219 23.98 20.18 12.10
C ASN A 219 22.76 20.95 11.59
#